data_AF-A0A164WAP5-F1
#
_entry.id   AF-A0A164WAP5-F1
#
_cell.length_a   1.000
_cell.length_b   1.000
_cell.length_c   1.000
_cell.angle_alpha   90.00
_cell.angle_beta   90.00
_cell.angle_gamma   90.00
#
_symmetry.space_group_name_H-M   'P 1'
#
loop_
_entity.id
_entity.type
_entity.pdbx_description
1 polymer ?
#
loop_
_entity_poly.entity_id
_entity_poly.type
_entity_poly.pdbx_seq_one_letter_code
_entity_poly.pdbx_strand_id
1 'polypeptide(L)'
;MDHDQVVSFLKTAQVGRSCAIAGLTISAVDILHTLPEEVEFYWTGVWSTPRILYFLVRYSSLVEHIWQVIAVCFRRSHEVRKSDLSLGLAYTCGHAALDNLLFFATEAILIYRIHAVYNSQILLIFLLSIFVLGGTATLAINYIAINSLPPIDQTVPGVYYCIAHGNDEIVKKYLWADW
;
A
#
# COMPACT_ATOMS: atom_id res chain seq x y z
N MET A 1 23.55 -20.21 -0.04
CA MET A 1 23.26 -18.89 0.55
C MET A 1 24.28 -18.69 1.64
N ASP A 2 25.01 -17.57 1.60
CA ASP A 2 26.08 -17.31 2.58
C ASP A 2 25.45 -17.02 3.96
N HIS A 3 26.14 -17.35 5.06
CA HIS A 3 25.61 -17.18 6.42
C HIS A 3 25.22 -15.72 6.69
N ASP A 4 26.03 -14.78 6.21
CA ASP A 4 25.82 -13.33 6.36
C ASP A 4 24.58 -12.84 5.60
N GLN A 5 24.26 -13.45 4.45
CA GLN A 5 23.05 -13.14 3.69
C GLN A 5 21.79 -13.57 4.44
N VAL A 6 21.84 -14.71 5.14
CA VAL A 6 20.71 -15.20 5.94
C VAL A 6 20.48 -14.30 7.16
N VAL A 7 21.55 -13.92 7.86
CA VAL A 7 21.45 -13.07 9.06
C VAL A 7 20.93 -11.67 8.72
N SER A 8 21.45 -11.05 7.65
CA SER A 8 20.99 -9.74 7.20
C SER A 8 19.50 -9.76 6.80
N PHE A 9 19.08 -10.80 6.10
CA PHE A 9 17.69 -11.03 5.72
C PHE A 9 16.75 -11.18 6.92
N LEU A 10 17.12 -11.99 7.91
CA LEU A 10 16.32 -12.17 9.13
C LEU A 10 16.16 -10.84 9.89
N LYS A 11 17.22 -10.03 9.91
CA LYS A 11 17.19 -8.70 10.53
C LYS A 11 16.22 -7.77 9.79
N THR A 12 16.25 -7.75 8.46
CA THR A 12 15.30 -6.99 7.64
C THR A 12 13.86 -7.44 7.88
N ALA A 13 13.62 -8.76 7.92
CA ALA A 13 12.28 -9.30 8.18
C ALA A 13 11.76 -8.94 9.59
N GLN A 14 12.63 -8.96 10.60
CA GLN A 14 12.29 -8.57 11.97
C GLN A 14 11.98 -7.07 12.07
N VAL A 15 12.75 -6.22 11.40
CA VAL A 15 12.49 -4.79 11.32
C VAL A 15 11.14 -4.55 10.63
N GLY A 16 10.89 -5.18 9.48
CA GLY A 16 9.62 -5.05 8.76
C GLY A 16 8.41 -5.46 9.60
N ARG A 17 8.50 -6.57 10.35
CA ARG A 17 7.46 -7.00 11.32
C ARG A 17 7.21 -5.94 12.40
N SER A 18 8.28 -5.41 12.99
CA SER A 18 8.18 -4.39 14.03
C SER A 18 7.55 -3.10 13.48
N CYS A 19 7.95 -2.67 12.27
CA CYS A 19 7.39 -1.50 11.61
C CYS A 19 5.91 -1.69 11.27
N ALA A 20 5.49 -2.85 10.76
CA ALA A 20 4.09 -3.12 10.44
C ALA A 20 3.20 -3.06 11.70
N ILE A 21 3.66 -3.64 12.81
CA ILE A 21 2.92 -3.59 14.09
C ILE A 21 2.89 -2.17 14.65
N ALA A 22 4.01 -1.43 14.57
CA ALA A 22 4.08 -0.04 15.01
C ALA A 22 3.16 0.86 14.18
N GLY A 23 3.17 0.73 12.85
CA GLY A 23 2.28 1.43 11.93
C GLY A 23 0.81 1.18 12.23
N LEU A 24 0.43 -0.10 12.39
CA LEU A 24 -0.91 -0.48 12.81
C LEU A 24 -1.32 0.18 14.14
N THR A 25 -0.41 0.18 15.12
CA THR A 25 -0.68 0.76 16.44
C THR A 25 -0.89 2.27 16.34
N ILE A 26 -0.02 2.97 15.59
CA ILE A 26 -0.13 4.42 15.40
C ILE A 26 -1.44 4.77 14.69
N SER A 27 -1.77 4.09 13.59
CA SER A 27 -3.04 4.33 12.87
C SER A 27 -4.26 4.02 13.72
N ALA A 28 -4.24 2.95 14.53
CA ALA A 28 -5.33 2.63 15.42
C ALA A 28 -5.52 3.70 16.50
N VAL A 29 -4.44 4.15 17.14
CA VAL A 29 -4.48 5.20 18.17
C VAL A 29 -4.98 6.52 17.57
N ASP A 30 -4.48 6.89 16.40
CA ASP A 30 -4.89 8.11 15.70
C ASP A 30 -6.39 8.10 15.36
N ILE A 31 -6.90 6.98 14.82
CA ILE A 31 -8.34 6.82 14.55
C ILE A 31 -9.15 6.88 15.85
N LEU A 32 -8.73 6.20 16.92
CA LEU A 32 -9.46 6.20 18.18
C LEU A 32 -9.52 7.60 18.81
N HIS A 33 -8.47 8.41 18.64
CA HIS A 33 -8.43 9.77 19.15
C HIS A 33 -9.31 10.73 18.36
N THR A 34 -9.41 10.57 17.03
CA THR A 34 -10.26 11.41 16.17
C THR A 34 -11.70 10.91 16.03
N LEU A 35 -11.97 9.66 16.40
CA LEU A 35 -13.29 9.02 16.25
C LEU A 35 -14.45 9.85 16.83
N PRO A 36 -14.36 10.45 18.04
CA PRO A 36 -15.48 11.20 18.61
C PRO A 36 -15.86 12.39 17.73
N GLU A 37 -14.88 13.14 17.24
CA GLU A 37 -15.08 14.27 16.33
C GLU A 37 -15.57 13.80 14.96
N GLU A 38 -15.01 12.70 14.44
CA GLU A 38 -15.45 12.12 13.17
C GLU A 38 -16.92 11.71 13.20
N VAL A 39 -17.38 11.09 14.29
CA VAL A 39 -18.78 10.67 14.45
C VAL A 39 -19.71 11.89 14.51
N GLU A 40 -19.32 12.94 15.21
CA GLU A 40 -20.11 14.17 15.32
C GLU A 40 -20.21 14.93 13.98
N PHE A 41 -19.11 15.06 13.23
CA PHE A 41 -19.09 15.91 12.03
C PHE A 41 -19.30 15.16 10.71
N TYR A 42 -18.83 13.92 10.61
CA TYR A 42 -18.81 13.17 9.35
C TYR A 42 -19.83 12.04 9.31
N TRP A 43 -20.21 11.43 10.43
CA TRP A 43 -21.17 10.31 10.39
C TRP A 43 -22.61 10.81 10.32
N THR A 44 -22.94 11.92 10.99
CA THR A 44 -24.27 12.50 10.90
C THR A 44 -24.38 13.43 9.68
N GLY A 45 -25.12 13.01 8.65
CA GLY A 45 -25.46 13.85 7.50
C GLY A 45 -25.63 13.07 6.19
N VAL A 46 -25.92 13.78 5.11
CA VAL A 46 -26.07 13.18 3.78
C VAL A 46 -24.69 12.77 3.23
N TRP A 47 -24.61 11.58 2.65
CA TRP A 47 -23.39 11.11 1.99
C TRP A 47 -23.07 11.96 0.77
N SER A 48 -21.96 12.70 0.85
CA SER A 48 -21.40 13.47 -0.27
C SER A 48 -20.10 12.83 -0.78
N THR A 49 -19.76 13.05 -2.04
CA THR A 49 -18.51 12.57 -2.64
C THR A 49 -17.25 12.86 -1.80
N PRO A 50 -17.02 14.09 -1.29
CA PRO A 50 -15.85 14.36 -0.45
C PRO A 50 -15.85 13.58 0.87
N ARG A 51 -17.02 13.24 1.41
CA ARG A 51 -17.13 12.41 2.62
C ARG A 51 -16.73 10.96 2.34
N ILE A 52 -17.17 10.39 1.22
CA ILE A 52 -16.76 9.03 0.80
C ILE A 52 -15.24 8.98 0.59
N LEU A 53 -14.69 9.95 -0.13
CA LEU A 53 -13.25 10.04 -0.37
C LEU A 53 -12.46 10.20 0.93
N TYR A 54 -12.97 10.99 1.89
CA TYR A 54 -12.37 11.11 3.22
C TYR A 54 -12.33 9.76 3.94
N PHE A 55 -13.44 9.03 4.01
CA PHE A 55 -13.46 7.70 4.64
C PHE A 55 -12.53 6.71 3.95
N LEU A 56 -12.49 6.74 2.62
CA LEU A 56 -11.61 5.87 1.84
C LEU A 56 -10.14 6.11 2.19
N VAL A 57 -9.70 7.38 2.21
CA VAL A 57 -8.31 7.73 2.52
C VAL A 57 -7.97 7.53 4.00
N ARG A 58 -8.92 7.80 4.91
CA ARG A 58 -8.70 7.71 6.36
C ARG A 58 -8.54 6.27 6.84
N TYR A 59 -9.40 5.37 6.37
CA TYR A 59 -9.47 4.00 6.87
C TYR A 59 -8.63 3.02 6.04
N SER A 60 -8.18 3.41 4.85
CA SER A 60 -7.33 2.56 4.01
C SER A 60 -6.00 2.21 4.68
N SER A 61 -5.32 3.16 5.35
CA SER A 61 -4.04 2.90 6.02
C SER A 61 -4.19 1.85 7.14
N LEU A 62 -5.34 1.86 7.83
CA LEU A 62 -5.65 0.82 8.82
C LEU A 62 -5.82 -0.54 8.14
N VAL A 63 -6.57 -0.60 7.04
CA VAL A 63 -6.77 -1.82 6.26
C VAL A 63 -5.44 -2.37 5.73
N GLU A 64 -4.59 -1.49 5.21
CA GLU A 64 -3.26 -1.80 4.69
C GLU A 64 -2.35 -2.39 5.76
N HIS A 65 -2.26 -1.75 6.93
CA HIS A 65 -1.43 -2.26 8.03
C HIS A 65 -1.98 -3.57 8.62
N ILE A 66 -3.31 -3.73 8.71
CA ILE A 66 -3.92 -5.02 9.10
C ILE A 66 -3.52 -6.09 8.09
N TRP A 67 -3.64 -5.79 6.79
CA TRP A 67 -3.29 -6.71 5.70
C TRP A 67 -1.81 -7.10 5.76
N GLN A 68 -0.92 -6.15 5.98
CA GLN A 68 0.52 -6.35 6.15
C GLN A 68 0.84 -7.23 7.37
N VAL A 69 0.23 -6.96 8.52
CA VAL A 69 0.44 -7.77 9.74
C VAL A 69 -0.06 -9.21 9.53
N ILE A 70 -1.23 -9.41 8.90
CA ILE A 70 -1.72 -10.75 8.58
C ILE A 70 -0.74 -11.50 7.68
N ALA A 71 -0.28 -10.85 6.61
CA ALA A 71 0.61 -11.48 5.63
C ALA A 71 1.99 -11.84 6.22
N VAL A 72 2.54 -10.97 7.06
CA VAL A 72 3.92 -11.09 7.55
C VAL A 72 4.02 -11.87 8.88
N CYS A 73 3.01 -11.76 9.77
CA CYS A 73 3.05 -12.35 11.12
C CYS A 73 2.30 -13.68 11.25
N PHE A 74 1.19 -13.90 10.52
CA PHE A 74 0.31 -15.06 10.74
C PHE A 74 0.56 -16.25 9.80
N ARG A 75 1.55 -16.17 8.90
CA ARG A 75 1.84 -17.26 7.95
C ARG A 75 2.48 -18.46 8.66
N ARG A 76 1.66 -19.50 8.90
CA ARG A 76 1.96 -20.70 9.70
C ARG A 76 2.89 -21.68 8.96
N SER A 77 3.79 -22.29 9.74
CA SER A 77 4.88 -23.20 9.39
C SER A 77 4.47 -24.60 8.84
N HIS A 78 3.54 -24.70 7.90
CA HIS A 78 3.27 -25.99 7.25
C HIS A 78 3.50 -25.89 5.74
N GLU A 79 4.46 -26.68 5.26
CA GLU A 79 4.79 -27.02 3.87
C GLU A 79 4.26 -26.09 2.78
N VAL A 80 5.18 -25.37 2.12
CA VAL A 80 4.89 -24.52 0.95
C VAL A 80 4.19 -25.35 -0.12
N ARG A 81 2.87 -25.22 -0.20
CA ARG A 81 2.04 -25.85 -1.22
C ARG A 81 1.88 -24.84 -2.36
N LYS A 82 1.68 -25.28 -3.60
CA LYS A 82 1.48 -24.38 -4.76
C LYS A 82 0.37 -23.31 -4.57
N SER A 83 -0.54 -23.49 -3.61
CA SER A 83 -1.53 -22.49 -3.15
C SER A 83 -0.93 -21.25 -2.48
N ASP A 84 0.32 -21.34 -2.03
CA ASP A 84 1.02 -20.29 -1.29
C ASP A 84 1.63 -19.22 -2.20
N LEU A 85 1.86 -19.56 -3.47
CA LEU A 85 2.29 -18.64 -4.52
C LEU A 85 1.14 -17.72 -4.96
N SER A 86 -0.07 -18.27 -5.13
CA SER A 86 -1.26 -17.48 -5.45
C SER A 86 -1.62 -16.50 -4.33
N LEU A 87 -1.35 -16.85 -3.07
CA LEU A 87 -1.61 -15.95 -1.93
C LEU A 87 -0.59 -14.81 -1.86
N GLY A 88 0.70 -15.09 -2.10
CA GLY A 88 1.74 -14.05 -2.17
C GLY A 88 1.50 -13.06 -3.32
N LEU A 89 1.12 -13.57 -4.48
CA LEU A 89 0.74 -12.74 -5.63
C LEU A 89 -0.55 -11.95 -5.36
N ALA A 90 -1.55 -12.56 -4.72
CA ALA A 90 -2.76 -11.85 -4.31
C ALA A 90 -2.46 -10.73 -3.29
N TYR A 91 -1.50 -10.95 -2.39
CA TYR A 91 -1.03 -9.93 -1.46
C TYR A 91 -0.38 -8.75 -2.19
N THR A 92 0.60 -9.00 -3.06
CA THR A 92 1.31 -7.93 -3.78
C THR A 92 0.39 -7.18 -4.75
N CYS A 93 -0.46 -7.89 -5.49
CA CYS A 93 -1.45 -7.25 -6.35
C CYS A 93 -2.50 -6.47 -5.56
N GLY A 94 -2.95 -7.00 -4.41
CA GLY A 94 -3.93 -6.33 -3.54
C GLY A 94 -3.38 -5.04 -2.94
N HIS A 95 -2.14 -5.08 -2.45
CA HIS A 95 -1.44 -3.91 -1.92
C HIS A 95 -1.25 -2.84 -2.99
N ALA A 96 -0.68 -3.21 -4.15
CA ALA A 96 -0.52 -2.28 -5.26
C ALA A 96 -1.87 -1.69 -5.70
N ALA A 97 -2.95 -2.48 -5.77
CA ALA A 97 -4.27 -1.97 -6.12
C ALA A 97 -4.77 -0.94 -5.11
N LEU A 98 -4.56 -1.16 -3.81
CA LEU A 98 -4.95 -0.25 -2.74
C LEU A 98 -4.15 1.06 -2.79
N ASP A 99 -2.84 0.99 -3.04
CA ASP A 99 -1.98 2.17 -3.13
C ASP A 99 -2.35 3.04 -4.34
N ASN A 100 -2.59 2.40 -5.49
CA ASN A 100 -3.07 3.12 -6.68
C ASN A 100 -4.44 3.76 -6.42
N LEU A 101 -5.36 3.04 -5.77
CA LEU A 101 -6.67 3.59 -5.41
C LEU A 101 -6.54 4.82 -4.50
N LEU A 102 -5.63 4.78 -3.52
CA LEU A 102 -5.37 5.90 -2.62
C LEU A 102 -4.74 7.10 -3.31
N PHE A 103 -3.78 6.84 -4.20
CA PHE A 103 -3.18 7.87 -5.04
C PHE A 103 -4.25 8.58 -5.86
N PHE A 104 -5.12 7.83 -6.56
CA PHE A 104 -6.22 8.40 -7.34
C PHE A 104 -7.23 9.16 -6.47
N ALA A 105 -7.56 8.64 -5.29
CA ALA A 105 -8.48 9.29 -4.37
C ALA A 105 -7.91 10.63 -3.85
N THR A 106 -6.63 10.66 -3.49
CA THR A 106 -5.94 11.86 -2.98
C THR A 106 -5.90 12.95 -4.05
N GLU A 107 -5.49 12.61 -5.26
CA GLU A 107 -5.47 13.53 -6.40
C GLU A 107 -6.89 14.05 -6.71
N ALA A 108 -7.91 13.18 -6.71
CA ALA A 108 -9.30 13.59 -6.92
C ALA A 108 -9.78 14.59 -5.86
N ILE A 109 -9.43 14.41 -4.59
CA ILE A 109 -9.75 15.37 -3.51
C ILE A 109 -9.06 16.71 -3.78
N LEU A 110 -7.79 16.70 -4.17
CA LEU A 110 -7.02 17.92 -4.45
C LEU A 110 -7.62 18.70 -5.62
N ILE A 111 -7.95 18.02 -6.72
CA ILE A 111 -8.59 18.64 -7.89
C ILE A 111 -9.95 19.24 -7.51
N TYR A 112 -10.77 18.49 -6.76
CA TYR A 112 -12.06 18.98 -6.28
C TYR A 112 -11.91 20.26 -5.44
N ARG A 113 -10.96 20.28 -4.49
CA ARG A 113 -10.68 21.44 -3.64
C ARG A 113 -10.19 22.65 -4.45
N ILE A 114 -9.26 22.44 -5.38
CA ILE A 114 -8.74 23.52 -6.23
C ILE A 114 -9.85 24.09 -7.11
N HIS A 115 -10.68 23.23 -7.71
CA HIS A 115 -11.81 23.68 -8.52
C HIS A 115 -12.82 24.48 -7.70
N ALA A 116 -13.12 24.06 -6.47
CA ALA A 116 -14.02 24.79 -5.57
C ALA A 116 -13.51 26.19 -5.21
N VAL A 117 -12.19 26.38 -5.06
CA VAL A 117 -11.58 27.68 -4.71
C VAL A 117 -11.47 28.60 -5.92
N TYR A 118 -10.97 28.10 -7.05
CA TYR A 118 -10.65 28.94 -8.21
C TYR A 118 -11.77 29.04 -9.23
N ASN A 119 -12.77 28.14 -9.18
CA ASN A 119 -13.93 28.09 -10.08
C ASN A 119 -13.60 28.27 -11.59
N SER A 120 -12.41 27.84 -12.01
CA SER A 120 -11.90 28.01 -13.37
C SER A 120 -11.91 26.68 -14.11
N GLN A 121 -12.58 26.67 -15.27
CA GLN A 121 -12.70 25.48 -16.13
C GLN A 121 -11.38 25.13 -16.82
N ILE A 122 -10.56 26.13 -17.17
CA ILE A 122 -9.25 25.91 -17.81
C ILE A 122 -8.31 25.20 -16.84
N LEU A 123 -8.29 25.65 -15.58
CA LEU A 123 -7.48 25.02 -14.54
C LEU A 123 -7.95 23.58 -14.27
N LEU A 124 -9.26 23.34 -14.25
CA LEU A 124 -9.81 21.99 -14.09
C LEU A 124 -9.36 21.06 -15.22
N ILE A 125 -9.47 21.48 -16.47
CA ILE A 125 -9.05 20.67 -17.64
C ILE A 125 -7.54 20.37 -17.57
N PHE A 126 -6.74 21.37 -17.20
CA PHE A 126 -5.29 21.20 -17.02
C PHE A 126 -4.95 20.21 -15.90
N LEU A 127 -5.63 20.30 -14.75
CA LEU A 127 -5.41 19.36 -13.65
C LEU A 127 -5.88 17.94 -13.99
N LEU A 128 -7.02 17.81 -14.68
CA LEU A 128 -7.51 16.51 -15.15
C LEU A 128 -6.57 15.89 -16.19
N SER A 129 -5.93 16.69 -17.05
CA SER A 129 -4.97 16.14 -18.01
C SER A 129 -3.71 15.62 -17.31
N ILE A 130 -3.20 16.34 -16.31
CA ILE A 130 -2.09 15.87 -15.47
C ILE A 130 -2.48 14.60 -14.72
N PHE A 131 -3.69 14.56 -14.14
CA PHE A 131 -4.20 13.39 -13.43
C PHE A 131 -4.23 12.13 -14.30
N VAL A 132 -4.74 12.23 -15.53
CA VAL A 132 -4.79 11.09 -16.45
C VAL A 132 -3.39 10.67 -16.90
N LEU A 133 -2.52 11.62 -17.25
CA LEU A 133 -1.16 11.33 -17.70
C LEU A 133 -0.30 10.73 -16.57
N GLY A 134 -0.32 11.34 -15.39
CA GLY A 134 0.39 10.83 -14.21
C GLY A 134 -0.16 9.49 -13.76
N GLY A 135 -1.48 9.35 -13.67
CA GLY A 135 -2.13 8.11 -13.27
C GLY A 135 -1.84 6.93 -14.19
N THR A 136 -1.86 7.15 -15.51
CA THR A 136 -1.51 6.11 -16.49
C THR A 136 -0.03 5.72 -16.41
N ALA A 137 0.87 6.68 -16.19
CA ALA A 137 2.28 6.40 -15.98
C ALA A 137 2.53 5.56 -14.72
N THR A 138 1.91 5.91 -13.60
CA THR A 138 2.01 5.15 -12.33
C THR A 138 1.50 3.72 -12.49
N LEU A 139 0.33 3.54 -13.13
CA LEU A 139 -0.21 2.20 -13.40
C LEU A 139 0.71 1.37 -14.29
N ALA A 140 1.30 1.98 -15.33
CA ALA A 140 2.23 1.29 -16.23
C ALA A 140 3.51 0.86 -15.49
N ILE A 141 4.07 1.73 -14.65
CA ILE A 141 5.26 1.42 -13.84
C ILE A 141 4.94 0.30 -12.86
N ASN A 142 3.82 0.36 -12.15
CA ASN A 142 3.39 -0.69 -11.22
C ASN A 142 3.16 -2.03 -11.92
N TYR A 143 2.54 -2.02 -13.09
CA TYR A 143 2.35 -3.22 -13.90
C TYR A 143 3.69 -3.83 -14.35
N ILE A 144 4.63 -3.00 -14.82
CA ILE A 144 5.97 -3.46 -15.20
C ILE A 144 6.70 -4.01 -13.98
N ALA A 145 6.63 -3.32 -12.84
CA ALA A 145 7.28 -3.71 -11.59
C ALA A 145 6.79 -5.10 -11.16
N ILE A 146 5.48 -5.31 -11.06
CA ILE A 146 4.88 -6.60 -10.65
C ILE A 146 5.31 -7.73 -11.60
N ASN A 147 5.27 -7.51 -12.92
CA ASN A 147 5.66 -8.53 -13.89
C ASN A 147 7.16 -8.81 -13.93
N SER A 148 7.98 -7.88 -13.41
CA SER A 148 9.44 -8.03 -13.36
C SER A 148 9.93 -8.79 -12.13
N LEU A 149 9.04 -9.19 -11.20
CA LEU A 149 9.39 -9.96 -10.01
C LEU A 149 9.18 -11.46 -10.30
N PRO A 150 10.20 -12.24 -10.72
CA PRO A 150 10.07 -13.68 -10.80
C PRO A 150 9.87 -14.23 -9.38
N PRO A 151 8.83 -15.06 -9.13
CA PRO A 151 8.65 -15.68 -7.83
C PRO A 151 9.76 -16.69 -7.57
N ILE A 152 10.56 -16.47 -6.53
CA ILE A 152 11.54 -17.46 -6.06
C ILE A 152 10.97 -18.23 -4.87
N ASP A 153 10.93 -19.55 -4.98
CA ASP A 153 10.60 -20.49 -3.89
C ASP A 153 11.83 -20.77 -3.00
N GLN A 154 12.45 -19.73 -2.41
CA GLN A 154 13.50 -19.93 -1.41
C GLN A 154 12.90 -19.86 -0.01
N THR A 155 12.64 -21.03 0.58
CA THR A 155 12.18 -21.15 1.97
C THR A 155 13.33 -20.86 2.93
N VAL A 156 13.42 -19.64 3.44
CA VAL A 156 14.17 -19.38 4.67
C VAL A 156 13.25 -19.75 5.84
N PRO A 157 13.64 -20.69 6.72
CA PRO A 157 12.78 -21.11 7.83
C PRO A 157 12.41 -19.91 8.71
N GLY A 158 11.11 -19.71 8.94
CA GLY A 158 10.55 -18.60 9.72
C GLY A 158 10.18 -17.35 8.92
N VAL A 159 10.39 -17.34 7.60
CA VAL A 159 10.16 -16.18 6.75
C VAL A 159 9.66 -16.59 5.36
N TYR A 160 8.41 -16.25 5.04
CA TYR A 160 7.75 -16.61 3.77
C TYR A 160 7.40 -15.36 2.97
N TYR A 161 8.31 -14.92 2.11
CA TYR A 161 8.01 -13.91 1.10
C TYR A 161 8.49 -14.33 -0.28
N CYS A 162 7.76 -13.88 -1.30
CA CYS A 162 8.22 -13.95 -2.68
C CYS A 162 9.37 -12.94 -2.81
N ILE A 163 10.60 -13.44 -2.82
CA ILE A 163 11.78 -12.60 -3.11
C ILE A 163 11.78 -12.38 -4.62
N ALA A 164 11.80 -11.13 -5.04
CA ALA A 164 12.02 -10.80 -6.43
C ALA A 164 13.49 -11.09 -6.79
N HIS A 165 13.75 -12.01 -7.72
CA HIS A 165 15.07 -12.12 -8.36
C HIS A 165 15.23 -11.05 -9.44
N GLY A 166 14.93 -9.79 -9.12
CA GLY A 166 15.25 -8.68 -10.00
C GLY A 166 16.66 -8.20 -9.69
N ASN A 167 17.39 -7.75 -10.71
CA ASN A 167 18.67 -7.06 -10.60
C ASN A 167 18.71 -6.21 -9.31
N ASP A 168 19.57 -6.55 -8.34
CA ASP A 168 19.51 -6.06 -6.96
C ASP A 168 19.46 -4.51 -6.86
N GLU A 169 19.93 -3.80 -7.89
CA GLU A 169 19.82 -2.34 -7.99
C GLU A 169 18.40 -1.82 -8.20
N ILE A 170 17.58 -2.51 -9.01
CA ILE A 170 16.19 -2.11 -9.31
C ILE A 170 15.32 -2.39 -8.10
N VAL A 171 15.42 -3.60 -7.56
CA VAL A 171 14.67 -4.04 -6.37
C VAL A 171 15.02 -3.14 -5.18
N LYS A 172 16.30 -2.82 -4.94
CA LYS A 172 16.66 -1.78 -3.97
C LYS A 172 16.00 -0.45 -4.34
N LYS A 173 16.26 0.12 -5.52
CA LYS A 173 15.74 1.46 -5.89
C LYS A 173 14.24 1.64 -5.70
N TYR A 174 13.44 0.61 -5.97
CA TYR A 174 11.98 0.69 -5.86
C TYR A 174 11.43 0.25 -4.48
N LEU A 175 12.00 -0.76 -3.81
CA LEU A 175 11.56 -1.13 -2.46
C LEU A 175 11.93 -0.10 -1.38
N TRP A 176 12.92 0.77 -1.61
CA TRP A 176 13.18 1.90 -0.70
C TRP A 176 12.14 3.02 -0.85
N ALA A 177 11.27 3.00 -1.87
CA ALA A 177 10.26 4.03 -2.09
C ALA A 177 8.98 3.83 -1.26
N ASP A 178 8.79 2.65 -0.65
CA ASP A 178 7.61 2.26 0.12
C ASP A 178 7.84 2.27 1.66
N TRP A 179 8.81 3.05 2.16
CA TRP A 179 9.00 3.31 3.61
C TRP A 179 8.86 4.79 3.93
#